data_AF-A0A3R9W558-F1
#
_entry.id   AF-A0A3R9W558-F1
#
_cell.length_a   1.000
_cell.length_b   1.000
_cell.length_c   1.000
_cell.angle_alpha   90.00
_cell.angle_beta   90.00
_cell.angle_gamma   90.00
#
_symmetry.space_group_name_H-M   'P 1'
#
loop_
_entity.id
_entity.type
_entity.pdbx_description
1 polymer ?
#
loop_
_entity_poly.entity_id
_entity_poly.type
_entity_poly.pdbx_seq_one_letter_code
_entity_poly.pdbx_strand_id
1 'polypeptide(L)'
;MDWLTAENLIALATALLGVLVSTGAVWYERRVPHQRRIGYRVQLDTTIGNASASGAVTGRPGAAVRRGFFNATPALRDATLVLLRIENDGAMSIGADHYTDGDDHGLTVEFEHRRVQAVVVTAPDHPRLLSHFTDSWVGPAEGDAAIQLPKVPLNRGAHYKLLVLLTGGPIGDPVSVDGNIAEGHVHVNHSTTPDDKPPVFSRVARTVTVVLTVCVVALAAIIVREQTPPPIGCARGTLTVTGSTAFAPVVRELAKKYEKDCPGSTVNVTAHGSTAGIRELEASGAKPAKGSPAVVALSDGRKPSGYPQLRESMVAVSLYTLVLNDGIPVESLTLDEIRRLYRGEIKDWNELVPSLHQPVRLISRDANSGTREVFQRRVLGRNELANSSLNCESIDDPASTVVRCELDSTEQVLAAVAKLPGAIGYTELRSGSDLKGLHRVAIDGRRPVVEEIGESPYPYREIEYAYTWGQPPADSLTSSFLNYLIRGSGQDVVLTHGHLPCSTPKGLRICGDG
;
A
#
# COMPACT_ATOMS: atom_id res chain seq x y z
N MET A 1 11.54 21.77 9.76
CA MET A 1 12.76 20.92 9.75
C MET A 1 12.30 19.53 10.11
N ASP A 2 11.49 18.89 9.24
CA ASP A 2 10.60 17.81 9.67
C ASP A 2 10.97 16.48 8.98
N TRP A 3 12.26 16.27 8.75
CA TRP A 3 12.74 15.02 8.16
C TRP A 3 12.94 13.90 9.19
N LEU A 4 12.91 14.21 10.49
CA LEU A 4 13.07 13.26 11.58
C LEU A 4 11.73 12.60 11.94
N THR A 5 11.14 11.87 11.00
CA THR A 5 10.06 10.92 11.32
C THR A 5 10.67 9.59 11.78
N ALA A 6 9.94 8.82 12.60
CA ALA A 6 10.38 7.48 13.02
C ALA A 6 10.63 6.57 11.79
N GLU A 7 9.87 6.75 10.74
CA GLU A 7 10.00 6.03 9.46
C GLU A 7 11.32 6.36 8.76
N ASN A 8 11.69 7.65 8.66
CA ASN A 8 12.96 8.07 8.07
C ASN A 8 14.16 7.57 8.89
N LEU A 9 14.06 7.55 10.21
CA LEU A 9 15.09 6.97 11.08
C LEU A 9 15.26 5.46 10.88
N ILE A 10 14.15 4.73 10.73
CA ILE A 10 14.18 3.29 10.46
C ILE A 10 14.78 3.02 9.07
N ALA A 11 14.37 3.79 8.05
CA ALA A 11 14.89 3.66 6.68
C ALA A 11 16.40 3.94 6.62
N LEU A 12 16.86 5.00 7.31
CA LEU A 12 18.28 5.32 7.38
C LEU A 12 19.06 4.22 8.09
N ALA A 13 18.54 3.71 9.22
CA ALA A 13 19.17 2.66 9.99
C ALA A 13 19.26 1.33 9.20
N THR A 14 18.22 0.97 8.44
CA THR A 14 18.24 -0.23 7.60
C THR A 14 19.20 -0.09 6.42
N ALA A 15 19.28 1.09 5.78
CA ALA A 15 20.25 1.35 4.72
C ALA A 15 21.69 1.28 5.25
N LEU A 16 21.98 1.90 6.39
CA LEU A 16 23.27 1.83 7.07
C LEU A 16 23.66 0.39 7.43
N LEU A 17 22.72 -0.40 7.95
CA LEU A 17 22.95 -1.81 8.28
C LEU A 17 23.34 -2.62 7.05
N GLY A 18 22.63 -2.43 5.92
CA GLY A 18 22.94 -3.12 4.65
C GLY A 18 24.35 -2.81 4.13
N VAL A 19 24.78 -1.54 4.21
CA VAL A 19 26.12 -1.10 3.81
C VAL A 19 27.19 -1.67 4.74
N LEU A 20 26.97 -1.62 6.06
CA LEU A 20 27.92 -2.12 7.06
C LEU A 20 28.14 -3.63 6.93
N VAL A 21 27.07 -4.41 6.73
CA VAL A 21 27.15 -5.86 6.57
C VAL A 21 27.88 -6.24 5.27
N SER A 22 27.59 -5.55 4.17
CA SER A 22 28.26 -5.80 2.88
C SER A 22 29.75 -5.44 2.95
N THR A 23 30.08 -4.31 3.57
CA THR A 23 31.47 -3.86 3.75
C THR A 23 32.22 -4.80 4.70
N GLY A 24 31.58 -5.24 5.79
CA GLY A 24 32.14 -6.21 6.73
C GLY A 24 32.43 -7.56 6.09
N ALA A 25 31.56 -8.04 5.21
CA ALA A 25 31.79 -9.28 4.46
C ALA A 25 32.98 -9.18 3.49
N VAL A 26 33.07 -8.10 2.71
CA VAL A 26 34.22 -7.84 1.81
C VAL A 26 35.51 -7.70 2.61
N TRP A 27 35.46 -7.04 3.77
CA TRP A 27 36.62 -6.89 4.65
C TRP A 27 37.06 -8.22 5.27
N TYR A 28 36.10 -9.05 5.69
CA TYR A 28 36.36 -10.39 6.23
C TYR A 28 36.98 -11.32 5.18
N GLU A 29 36.40 -11.39 3.97
CA GLU A 29 36.95 -12.19 2.88
C GLU A 29 38.36 -11.74 2.45
N ARG A 30 38.66 -10.44 2.57
CA ARG A 30 40.01 -9.92 2.30
C ARG A 30 41.01 -10.13 3.44
N ARG A 31 40.58 -10.44 4.67
CA ARG A 31 41.48 -10.54 5.84
C ARG A 31 41.58 -11.90 6.52
N VAL A 32 40.65 -12.83 6.30
CA VAL A 32 40.61 -14.10 7.06
C VAL A 32 40.41 -15.32 6.13
N PRO A 33 41.36 -16.29 6.06
CA PRO A 33 42.78 -16.18 6.35
C PRO A 33 43.72 -16.85 5.32
N HIS A 34 44.86 -16.20 5.12
CA HIS A 34 46.07 -16.70 4.46
C HIS A 34 46.80 -17.75 5.32
N GLN A 35 46.19 -18.91 5.59
CA GLN A 35 46.87 -19.99 6.35
C GLN A 35 47.51 -21.01 5.41
N ARG A 36 48.76 -21.39 5.73
CA ARG A 36 49.44 -22.54 5.14
C ARG A 36 48.81 -23.80 5.74
N ARG A 37 48.36 -24.73 4.91
CA ARG A 37 47.70 -25.97 5.37
C ARG A 37 48.24 -27.15 4.59
N ILE A 38 48.62 -28.19 5.30
CA ILE A 38 48.92 -29.49 4.71
C ILE A 38 47.78 -30.43 5.11
N GLY A 39 47.05 -30.90 4.10
CA GLY A 39 46.05 -31.94 4.25
C GLY A 39 46.67 -33.30 3.94
N TYR A 40 46.36 -34.32 4.73
CA TYR A 40 46.68 -35.70 4.39
C TYR A 40 45.46 -36.60 4.44
N ARG A 41 45.42 -37.63 3.59
CA ARG A 41 44.34 -38.61 3.59
C ARG A 41 44.78 -39.98 3.11
N VAL A 42 44.28 -41.02 3.77
CA VAL A 42 44.45 -42.41 3.35
C VAL A 42 43.46 -42.69 2.21
N GLN A 43 43.97 -42.86 0.99
CA GLN A 43 43.16 -43.16 -0.21
C GLN A 43 42.91 -44.65 -0.40
N LEU A 44 43.77 -45.49 0.15
CA LEU A 44 43.67 -46.95 0.14
C LEU A 44 44.30 -47.45 1.44
N ASP A 45 43.61 -48.37 2.13
CA ASP A 45 44.19 -49.23 3.16
C ASP A 45 43.59 -50.61 2.94
N THR A 46 44.41 -51.55 2.45
CA THR A 46 43.94 -52.88 2.05
C THR A 46 44.93 -53.96 2.47
N THR A 47 44.42 -55.16 2.76
CA THR A 47 45.27 -56.32 2.98
C THR A 47 45.77 -56.89 1.65
N ILE A 48 47.06 -57.27 1.63
CA ILE A 48 47.65 -58.17 0.64
C ILE A 48 47.62 -59.61 1.17
N GLY A 49 47.53 -59.76 2.48
CA GLY A 49 47.56 -61.00 3.25
C GLY A 49 46.28 -61.85 3.23
N ASN A 50 46.35 -63.03 3.85
CA ASN A 50 45.19 -63.93 3.98
C ASN A 50 44.57 -63.73 5.37
N ALA A 51 43.49 -62.96 5.47
CA ALA A 51 42.82 -62.69 6.74
C ALA A 51 42.15 -63.97 7.29
N SER A 52 42.86 -64.75 8.10
CA SER A 52 42.29 -65.81 8.93
C SER A 52 43.06 -66.10 10.23
N ALA A 53 43.98 -65.23 10.67
CA ALA A 53 44.80 -65.52 11.87
C ALA A 53 44.84 -64.45 12.97
N SER A 54 44.06 -63.36 12.90
CA SER A 54 43.87 -62.49 14.08
C SER A 54 42.42 -62.01 14.17
N GLY A 55 41.78 -62.35 15.29
CA GLY A 55 40.36 -62.16 15.52
C GLY A 55 39.98 -60.70 15.81
N ALA A 56 38.86 -60.31 15.21
CA ALA A 56 37.86 -59.33 15.63
C ALA A 56 38.31 -57.86 15.88
N VAL A 57 37.66 -56.91 15.22
CA VAL A 57 36.49 -56.15 15.71
C VAL A 57 36.18 -55.07 14.64
N THR A 58 34.89 -54.92 14.28
CA THR A 58 34.31 -54.01 13.25
C THR A 58 34.32 -54.48 11.77
N GLY A 59 33.32 -55.29 11.40
CA GLY A 59 32.41 -54.97 10.28
C GLY A 59 32.89 -54.95 8.82
N ARG A 60 34.15 -55.18 8.45
CA ARG A 60 34.55 -55.37 7.05
C ARG A 60 35.61 -56.48 6.88
N PRO A 61 35.20 -57.72 6.54
CA PRO A 61 36.14 -58.79 6.22
C PRO A 61 36.75 -58.56 4.83
N GLY A 62 37.98 -58.07 4.78
CA GLY A 62 38.76 -58.00 3.54
C GLY A 62 39.28 -59.38 3.16
N ALA A 63 38.57 -60.11 2.30
CA ALA A 63 39.07 -61.34 1.69
C ALA A 63 39.95 -61.01 0.47
N ALA A 64 41.27 -61.03 0.61
CA ALA A 64 42.18 -60.89 -0.51
C ALA A 64 42.54 -62.25 -1.11
N VAL A 65 42.40 -62.41 -2.43
CA VAL A 65 42.81 -63.62 -3.16
C VAL A 65 44.25 -63.44 -3.65
N ARG A 66 45.17 -64.22 -3.09
CA ARG A 66 46.59 -64.19 -3.47
C ARG A 66 46.89 -65.17 -4.61
N ARG A 67 47.73 -64.75 -5.56
CA ARG A 67 48.27 -65.54 -6.68
C ARG A 67 49.69 -65.08 -6.99
N GLY A 68 50.52 -65.95 -7.59
CA GLY A 68 51.88 -65.62 -8.04
C GLY A 68 52.85 -65.30 -6.90
N PHE A 69 53.68 -64.26 -7.07
CA PHE A 69 54.73 -63.85 -6.13
C PHE A 69 54.25 -63.70 -4.69
N PHE A 70 53.04 -63.16 -4.48
CA PHE A 70 52.48 -63.01 -3.15
C PHE A 70 52.22 -64.38 -2.47
N ASN A 71 51.88 -65.45 -3.19
CA ASN A 71 51.76 -66.78 -2.56
C ASN A 71 53.11 -67.37 -2.14
N ALA A 72 54.18 -67.04 -2.86
CA ALA A 72 55.52 -67.59 -2.66
C ALA A 72 56.32 -66.90 -1.54
N THR A 73 55.82 -65.78 -1.00
CA THR A 73 56.53 -64.97 0.01
C THR A 73 55.79 -65.01 1.37
N PRO A 74 56.20 -65.89 2.31
CA PRO A 74 55.58 -66.02 3.63
C PRO A 74 55.62 -64.73 4.46
N ALA A 75 56.65 -63.89 4.27
CA ALA A 75 56.82 -62.62 4.99
C ALA A 75 55.68 -61.61 4.72
N LEU A 76 54.94 -61.76 3.61
CA LEU A 76 53.85 -60.85 3.24
C LEU A 76 52.46 -61.40 3.61
N ARG A 77 52.38 -62.41 4.49
CA ARG A 77 51.12 -63.05 4.90
C ARG A 77 50.17 -62.12 5.64
N ASP A 78 50.72 -61.17 6.40
CA ASP A 78 49.98 -60.17 7.16
C ASP A 78 50.30 -58.75 6.67
N ALA A 79 50.67 -58.63 5.38
CA ALA A 79 51.02 -57.35 4.80
C ALA A 79 49.77 -56.52 4.44
N THR A 80 49.82 -55.23 4.73
CA THR A 80 48.84 -54.23 4.32
C THR A 80 49.49 -53.22 3.37
N LEU A 81 48.68 -52.61 2.52
CA LEU A 81 49.10 -51.61 1.55
C LEU A 81 48.31 -50.33 1.78
N VAL A 82 49.02 -49.26 2.11
CA VAL A 82 48.44 -47.95 2.37
C VAL A 82 48.86 -46.98 1.27
N LEU A 83 47.89 -46.30 0.65
CA LEU A 83 48.14 -45.15 -0.25
C LEU A 83 47.78 -43.87 0.49
N LEU A 84 48.79 -43.18 1.03
CA LEU A 84 48.63 -41.90 1.72
C LEU A 84 48.85 -40.77 0.72
N ARG A 85 47.91 -39.83 0.60
CA ARG A 85 48.09 -38.59 -0.16
C ARG A 85 48.40 -37.45 0.80
N ILE A 86 49.42 -36.66 0.49
CA ILE A 86 49.78 -35.43 1.19
C ILE A 86 49.65 -34.28 0.19
N GLU A 87 48.93 -33.23 0.55
CA GLU A 87 48.64 -32.10 -0.33
C GLU A 87 48.63 -30.76 0.40
N ASN A 88 48.89 -29.67 -0.33
CA ASN A 88 48.60 -28.32 0.14
C ASN A 88 47.19 -27.91 -0.28
N ASP A 89 46.25 -28.02 0.65
CA ASP A 89 44.85 -27.58 0.51
C ASP A 89 44.61 -26.17 1.09
N GLY A 90 45.68 -25.50 1.51
CA GLY A 90 45.69 -24.11 1.96
C GLY A 90 45.66 -23.09 0.82
N ALA A 91 45.53 -21.82 1.18
CA ALA A 91 45.50 -20.72 0.22
C ALA A 91 46.90 -20.24 -0.20
N MET A 92 47.95 -20.58 0.57
CA MET A 92 49.34 -20.14 0.38
C MET A 92 50.26 -21.29 -0.03
N SER A 93 51.32 -20.99 -0.77
CA SER A 93 52.41 -21.94 -1.04
C SER A 93 53.26 -22.21 0.20
N ILE A 94 53.75 -23.44 0.32
CA ILE A 94 54.62 -23.89 1.40
C ILE A 94 56.02 -24.10 0.81
N GLY A 95 56.98 -23.22 1.12
CA GLY A 95 58.41 -23.44 0.90
C GLY A 95 59.06 -24.34 1.96
N ALA A 96 60.30 -24.76 1.69
CA ALA A 96 61.08 -25.62 2.59
C ALA A 96 61.40 -24.94 3.94
N ASP A 97 61.52 -23.62 3.95
CA ASP A 97 61.76 -22.76 5.10
C ASP A 97 60.56 -22.63 6.05
N HIS A 98 59.35 -23.00 5.59
CA HIS A 98 58.16 -22.97 6.44
C HIS A 98 57.99 -24.21 7.32
N TYR A 99 58.78 -25.27 7.11
CA TYR A 99 58.79 -26.44 8.00
C TYR A 99 59.64 -26.11 9.22
N THR A 100 58.96 -25.91 10.36
CA THR A 100 59.58 -25.34 11.57
C THR A 100 60.11 -26.38 12.54
N ASP A 101 59.91 -27.67 12.27
CA ASP A 101 60.54 -28.72 13.06
C ASP A 101 62.06 -28.62 12.97
N GLY A 102 62.70 -28.77 14.12
CA GLY A 102 64.16 -28.63 14.29
C GLY A 102 64.98 -29.80 13.72
N ASP A 103 64.32 -30.80 13.15
CA ASP A 103 64.92 -31.98 12.56
C ASP A 103 65.21 -31.79 11.06
N ASP A 104 66.05 -32.66 10.49
CA ASP A 104 66.42 -32.68 9.06
C ASP A 104 65.27 -33.10 8.11
N HIS A 105 64.05 -33.28 8.64
CA HIS A 105 62.87 -33.71 7.90
C HIS A 105 61.70 -32.72 8.09
N GLY A 106 60.70 -32.79 7.22
CA GLY A 106 59.56 -31.87 7.19
C GLY A 106 58.28 -32.42 7.80
N LEU A 107 57.98 -33.70 7.59
CA LEU A 107 56.78 -34.36 8.12
C LEU A 107 57.13 -35.77 8.58
N THR A 108 56.45 -36.26 9.60
CA THR A 108 56.56 -37.64 10.07
C THR A 108 55.23 -38.35 9.90
N VAL A 109 55.25 -39.48 9.18
CA VAL A 109 54.09 -40.34 9.00
C VAL A 109 54.22 -41.53 9.94
N GLU A 110 53.30 -41.68 10.87
CA GLU A 110 53.30 -42.81 11.81
C GLU A 110 52.19 -43.80 11.47
N PHE A 111 52.52 -45.09 11.59
CA PHE A 111 51.58 -46.18 11.36
C PHE A 111 51.38 -46.93 12.68
N GLU A 112 50.26 -46.69 13.35
CA GLU A 112 49.99 -47.32 14.64
C GLU A 112 49.96 -48.84 14.49
N HIS A 113 50.67 -49.56 15.37
CA HIS A 113 50.80 -51.02 15.40
C HIS A 113 51.30 -51.71 14.10
N ARG A 114 51.77 -50.94 13.12
CA ARG A 114 52.26 -51.45 11.82
C ARG A 114 53.72 -51.05 11.61
N ARG A 115 54.45 -51.89 10.90
CA ARG A 115 55.87 -51.68 10.55
C ARG A 115 56.05 -51.50 9.05
N VAL A 116 56.84 -50.52 8.67
CA VAL A 116 57.13 -50.15 7.28
C VAL A 116 58.12 -51.15 6.69
N GLN A 117 57.76 -51.73 5.55
CA GLN A 117 58.58 -52.66 4.79
C GLN A 117 59.18 -52.00 3.55
N ALA A 118 58.38 -51.19 2.87
CA ALA A 118 58.81 -50.43 1.70
C ALA A 118 57.88 -49.23 1.47
N VAL A 119 58.40 -48.20 0.80
CA VAL A 119 57.63 -47.03 0.38
C VAL A 119 57.96 -46.67 -1.06
N VAL A 120 56.94 -46.30 -1.83
CA VAL A 120 57.08 -45.71 -3.16
C VAL A 120 56.41 -44.33 -3.16
N VAL A 121 57.14 -43.31 -3.58
CA VAL A 121 56.62 -41.95 -3.70
C VAL A 121 56.19 -41.69 -5.14
N THR A 122 55.00 -41.13 -5.32
CA THR A 122 54.46 -40.79 -6.65
C THR A 122 53.88 -39.37 -6.65
N ALA A 123 54.10 -38.62 -7.73
CA ALA A 123 53.54 -37.28 -7.90
C ALA A 123 53.15 -37.07 -9.38
N PRO A 124 52.09 -37.75 -9.86
CA PRO A 124 51.76 -37.79 -11.29
C PRO A 124 51.50 -36.40 -11.89
N ASP A 125 50.81 -35.53 -11.15
CA ASP A 125 50.46 -34.17 -11.60
C ASP A 125 51.57 -33.14 -11.34
N HIS A 126 52.58 -33.51 -10.54
CA HIS A 126 53.66 -32.62 -10.10
C HIS A 126 55.01 -33.37 -10.03
N PRO A 127 55.54 -33.86 -11.17
CA PRO A 127 56.71 -34.75 -11.19
C PRO A 127 57.97 -34.11 -10.60
N ARG A 128 58.08 -32.79 -10.63
CA ARG A 128 59.20 -32.05 -10.00
C ARG A 128 59.24 -32.20 -8.48
N LEU A 129 58.13 -32.54 -7.81
CA LEU A 129 58.15 -32.80 -6.36
C LEU A 129 59.04 -33.99 -6.01
N LEU A 130 59.20 -34.95 -6.95
CA LEU A 130 60.04 -36.12 -6.74
C LEU A 130 61.52 -35.78 -6.63
N SER A 131 61.98 -34.62 -7.11
CA SER A 131 63.37 -34.19 -6.93
C SER A 131 63.73 -33.86 -5.48
N HIS A 132 62.76 -33.81 -4.57
CA HIS A 132 63.01 -33.68 -3.13
C HIS A 132 63.20 -35.04 -2.44
N PHE A 133 62.93 -36.15 -3.14
CA PHE A 133 63.13 -37.52 -2.67
C PHE A 133 64.32 -38.15 -3.43
N THR A 134 65.51 -37.56 -3.26
CA THR A 134 66.74 -38.02 -3.93
C THR A 134 67.42 -39.15 -3.16
N ASP A 135 68.54 -39.68 -3.67
CA ASP A 135 69.37 -40.69 -2.99
C ASP A 135 69.89 -40.23 -1.61
N SER A 136 69.85 -38.92 -1.31
CA SER A 136 70.18 -38.40 0.02
C SER A 136 69.07 -38.63 1.06
N TRP A 137 67.85 -38.93 0.62
CA TRP A 137 66.78 -39.37 1.51
C TRP A 137 66.93 -40.87 1.73
N VAL A 138 67.34 -41.24 2.94
CA VAL A 138 67.60 -42.64 3.31
C VAL A 138 66.34 -43.50 3.27
N GLY A 139 65.15 -42.88 3.33
CA GLY A 139 63.88 -43.59 3.44
C GLY A 139 63.71 -44.28 4.80
N PRO A 140 62.59 -44.98 5.03
CA PRO A 140 62.40 -45.80 6.22
C PRO A 140 63.28 -47.06 6.15
N ALA A 141 63.85 -47.47 7.28
CA ALA A 141 64.44 -48.79 7.42
C ALA A 141 63.35 -49.86 7.49
N GLU A 142 63.69 -51.08 7.07
CA GLU A 142 62.78 -52.22 7.20
C GLU A 142 62.44 -52.45 8.68
N GLY A 143 61.16 -52.38 9.03
CA GLY A 143 60.68 -52.54 10.40
C GLY A 143 60.39 -51.23 11.14
N ASP A 144 60.59 -50.05 10.53
CA ASP A 144 60.32 -48.76 11.18
C ASP A 144 58.83 -48.54 11.46
N ALA A 145 58.52 -47.82 12.54
CA ALA A 145 57.15 -47.44 12.89
C ALA A 145 56.66 -46.18 12.17
N ALA A 146 57.59 -45.42 11.59
CA ALA A 146 57.32 -44.11 11.01
C ALA A 146 58.18 -43.85 9.76
N ILE A 147 57.74 -42.93 8.91
CA ILE A 147 58.46 -42.45 7.74
C ILE A 147 58.73 -40.97 7.93
N GLN A 148 60.00 -40.59 8.01
CA GLN A 148 60.44 -39.20 7.98
C GLN A 148 60.50 -38.72 6.53
N LEU A 149 59.69 -37.73 6.18
CA LEU A 149 59.62 -37.15 4.84
C LEU A 149 60.48 -35.89 4.77
N PRO A 150 61.24 -35.65 3.68
CA PRO A 150 62.00 -34.42 3.52
C PRO A 150 61.09 -33.18 3.48
N LYS A 151 61.69 -32.00 3.65
CA LYS A 151 60.98 -30.72 3.51
C LYS A 151 60.62 -30.49 2.03
N VAL A 152 59.41 -30.89 1.63
CA VAL A 152 58.92 -30.79 0.25
C VAL A 152 58.14 -29.48 0.04
N PRO A 153 58.62 -28.55 -0.80
CA PRO A 153 57.83 -27.37 -1.14
C PRO A 153 56.53 -27.75 -1.87
N LEU A 154 55.39 -27.25 -1.39
CA LEU A 154 54.07 -27.52 -1.95
C LEU A 154 53.38 -26.21 -2.36
N ASN A 155 53.23 -25.99 -3.66
CA ASN A 155 52.33 -24.96 -4.17
C ASN A 155 50.87 -25.29 -3.87
N ARG A 156 49.98 -24.28 -3.93
CA ARG A 156 48.54 -24.49 -3.73
C ARG A 156 48.01 -25.59 -4.67
N GLY A 157 47.36 -26.59 -4.10
CA GLY A 157 46.81 -27.76 -4.81
C GLY A 157 47.84 -28.82 -5.22
N ALA A 158 49.13 -28.58 -4.98
CA ALA A 158 50.18 -29.57 -5.23
C ALA A 158 50.12 -30.71 -4.22
N HIS A 159 50.41 -31.93 -4.69
CA HIS A 159 50.32 -33.12 -3.87
C HIS A 159 51.28 -34.21 -4.36
N TYR A 160 51.62 -35.11 -3.45
CA TYR A 160 52.29 -36.37 -3.74
C TYR A 160 51.63 -37.50 -2.93
N LYS A 161 51.92 -38.74 -3.28
CA LYS A 161 51.38 -39.92 -2.63
C LYS A 161 52.48 -40.87 -2.21
N LEU A 162 52.30 -41.50 -1.05
CA LEU A 162 53.13 -42.56 -0.54
C LEU A 162 52.34 -43.86 -0.65
N LEU A 163 52.83 -44.81 -1.44
CA LEU A 163 52.36 -46.18 -1.44
C LEU A 163 53.27 -46.98 -0.50
N VAL A 164 52.75 -47.35 0.65
CA VAL A 164 53.52 -47.94 1.76
C VAL A 164 53.09 -49.38 1.95
N LEU A 165 54.06 -50.29 1.91
CA LEU A 165 53.90 -51.68 2.27
C LEU A 165 54.19 -51.82 3.78
N LEU A 166 53.23 -52.36 4.51
CA LEU A 166 53.25 -52.47 5.97
C LEU A 166 53.06 -53.92 6.41
N THR A 167 53.51 -54.27 7.62
CA THR A 167 53.27 -55.57 8.28
C THR A 167 52.96 -55.40 9.77
N GLY A 168 52.31 -56.37 10.39
CA GLY A 168 52.23 -56.50 11.86
C GLY A 168 50.93 -56.01 12.54
N GLY A 169 50.10 -55.22 11.85
CA GLY A 169 48.83 -54.71 12.37
C GLY A 169 47.67 -54.81 11.36
N PRO A 170 46.41 -54.77 11.82
CA PRO A 170 45.23 -54.88 10.96
C PRO A 170 45.03 -53.68 10.01
N ILE A 171 44.11 -53.83 9.05
CA ILE A 171 43.61 -52.72 8.23
C ILE A 171 42.83 -51.75 9.11
N GLY A 172 42.93 -50.45 8.84
CA GLY A 172 42.11 -49.44 9.51
C GLY A 172 42.70 -48.94 10.82
N ASP A 173 43.86 -49.46 11.24
CA ASP A 173 44.68 -48.80 12.25
C ASP A 173 44.95 -47.34 11.83
N PRO A 174 45.04 -46.41 12.78
CA PRO A 174 45.30 -45.01 12.47
C PRO A 174 46.61 -44.82 11.69
N VAL A 175 46.58 -43.84 10.78
CA VAL A 175 47.76 -43.26 10.13
C VAL A 175 47.74 -41.78 10.47
N SER A 176 48.73 -41.33 11.23
CA SER A 176 48.91 -39.91 11.56
C SER A 176 50.03 -39.33 10.72
N VAL A 177 49.86 -38.08 10.31
CA VAL A 177 50.95 -37.27 9.79
C VAL A 177 51.09 -36.09 10.72
N ASP A 178 52.27 -35.95 11.30
CA ASP A 178 52.63 -34.86 12.19
C ASP A 178 53.73 -34.00 11.58
N GLY A 179 53.76 -32.74 12.00
CA GLY A 179 54.80 -31.77 11.64
C GLY A 179 54.33 -30.33 11.81
N ASN A 180 55.27 -29.44 12.11
CA ASN A 180 54.99 -28.02 12.34
C ASN A 180 55.25 -27.16 11.11
N ILE A 181 54.28 -26.29 10.80
CA ILE A 181 54.33 -25.34 9.69
C ILE A 181 54.20 -23.91 10.23
N ALA A 182 55.09 -23.02 9.82
CA ALA A 182 55.04 -21.60 10.17
C ALA A 182 53.69 -20.98 9.77
N GLU A 183 52.95 -20.48 10.77
CA GLU A 183 51.62 -19.89 10.58
C GLU A 183 50.63 -20.85 9.89
N GLY A 184 50.79 -22.15 10.14
CA GLY A 184 50.02 -23.22 9.53
C GLY A 184 49.85 -24.43 10.44
N HIS A 185 49.22 -25.48 9.90
CA HIS A 185 49.07 -26.76 10.59
C HIS A 185 48.89 -27.90 9.59
N VAL A 186 49.18 -29.12 10.05
CA VAL A 186 48.87 -30.37 9.36
C VAL A 186 47.52 -30.88 9.88
N HIS A 187 46.68 -31.41 9.00
CA HIS A 187 45.38 -31.97 9.41
C HIS A 187 44.91 -33.09 8.49
N VAL A 188 44.02 -33.91 9.02
CA VAL A 188 43.31 -34.95 8.25
C VAL A 188 42.37 -34.27 7.26
N ASN A 189 42.51 -34.61 5.99
CA ASN A 189 41.60 -34.19 4.93
C ASN A 189 40.64 -35.33 4.58
N HIS A 190 39.38 -35.01 4.28
CA HIS A 190 38.38 -35.98 3.82
C HIS A 190 38.08 -35.70 2.34
N SER A 191 38.09 -36.72 1.47
CA SER A 191 37.61 -36.49 0.10
C SER A 191 36.11 -36.21 0.13
N THR A 192 35.68 -35.13 -0.52
CA THR A 192 34.30 -35.00 -0.99
C THR A 192 33.97 -36.22 -1.83
N THR A 193 33.03 -37.05 -1.37
CA THR A 193 32.46 -38.13 -2.17
C THR A 193 31.72 -37.53 -3.39
N PRO A 194 31.50 -38.28 -4.49
CA PRO A 194 30.74 -37.77 -5.64
C PRO A 194 29.34 -37.23 -5.30
N ASP A 195 28.79 -37.63 -4.14
CA ASP A 195 27.48 -37.19 -3.63
C ASP A 195 27.54 -35.94 -2.74
N ASP A 196 28.74 -35.45 -2.39
CA ASP A 196 28.89 -34.23 -1.59
C ASP A 196 28.60 -32.99 -2.45
N LYS A 197 27.36 -32.49 -2.37
CA LYS A 197 27.00 -31.19 -2.95
C LYS A 197 27.73 -30.08 -2.18
N PRO A 198 28.63 -29.32 -2.83
CA PRO A 198 29.23 -28.17 -2.18
C PRO A 198 28.13 -27.18 -1.78
N PRO A 199 28.20 -26.57 -0.60
CA PRO A 199 27.25 -25.54 -0.22
C PRO A 199 27.35 -24.38 -1.22
N VAL A 200 26.24 -24.09 -1.89
CA VAL A 200 26.14 -23.06 -2.95
C VAL A 200 26.53 -21.66 -2.45
N PHE A 201 26.46 -21.45 -1.13
CA PHE A 201 26.87 -20.21 -0.46
C PHE A 201 27.71 -20.52 0.78
N SER A 202 28.80 -19.75 0.97
CA SER A 202 29.54 -19.76 2.23
C SER A 202 28.63 -19.34 3.39
N ARG A 203 28.96 -19.74 4.63
CA ARG A 203 28.19 -19.32 5.82
C ARG A 203 28.04 -17.79 5.90
N VAL A 204 29.09 -17.07 5.51
CA VAL A 204 29.12 -15.61 5.43
C VAL A 204 28.16 -15.09 4.35
N ALA A 205 28.19 -15.65 3.15
CA ALA A 205 27.29 -15.26 2.07
C ALA A 205 25.81 -15.52 2.43
N ARG A 206 25.52 -16.60 3.15
CA ARG A 206 24.17 -16.90 3.64
C ARG A 206 23.69 -15.87 4.66
N THR A 207 24.53 -15.46 5.62
CA THR A 207 24.17 -14.42 6.59
C THR A 207 23.94 -13.06 5.94
N VAL A 208 24.79 -12.68 4.98
CA VAL A 208 24.65 -11.41 4.23
C VAL A 208 23.33 -11.40 3.44
N THR A 209 23.03 -12.51 2.76
CA THR A 209 21.79 -12.63 1.97
C THR A 209 20.56 -12.49 2.86
N VAL A 210 20.51 -13.18 4.01
CA VAL A 210 19.37 -13.09 4.95
C VAL A 210 19.16 -11.66 5.45
N VAL A 211 20.23 -10.98 5.88
CA VAL A 211 20.12 -9.60 6.39
C VAL A 211 19.66 -8.63 5.30
N LEU A 212 20.22 -8.73 4.09
CA LEU A 212 19.79 -7.90 2.96
C LEU A 212 18.32 -8.13 2.61
N THR A 213 17.86 -9.40 2.62
CA THR A 213 16.46 -9.73 2.33
C THR A 213 15.52 -9.12 3.37
N VAL A 214 15.88 -9.17 4.66
CA VAL A 214 15.11 -8.55 5.75
C VAL A 214 15.07 -7.03 5.60
N CYS A 215 16.19 -6.39 5.26
CA CYS A 215 16.21 -4.94 4.99
C CYS A 215 15.30 -4.54 3.82
N VAL A 216 15.32 -5.30 2.71
CA VAL A 216 14.46 -5.04 1.54
C VAL A 216 12.99 -5.21 1.89
N VAL A 217 12.61 -6.26 2.63
CA VAL A 217 11.23 -6.48 3.07
C VAL A 217 10.76 -5.39 4.02
N ALA A 218 11.62 -4.94 4.95
CA ALA A 218 11.30 -3.83 5.85
C ALA A 218 11.08 -2.52 5.09
N LEU A 219 11.93 -2.19 4.12
CA LEU A 219 11.78 -1.01 3.26
C LEU A 219 10.49 -1.08 2.42
N ALA A 220 10.21 -2.23 1.80
CA ALA A 220 8.99 -2.43 1.03
C ALA A 220 7.71 -2.28 1.89
N ALA A 221 7.74 -2.77 3.13
CA ALA A 221 6.62 -2.63 4.07
C ALA A 221 6.37 -1.18 4.50
N ILE A 222 7.42 -0.35 4.62
CA ILE A 222 7.28 1.09 4.90
C ILE A 222 6.64 1.82 3.72
N ILE A 223 7.10 1.57 2.49
CA ILE A 223 6.56 2.19 1.27
C ILE A 223 5.07 1.86 1.08
N VAL A 224 4.63 0.64 1.42
CA VAL A 224 3.22 0.24 1.32
C VAL A 224 2.36 0.81 2.46
N ARG A 225 2.96 1.16 3.60
CA ARG A 225 2.24 1.72 4.76
C ARG A 225 2.18 3.24 4.79
N GLU A 226 3.05 3.95 4.08
CA GLU A 226 2.95 5.39 3.94
C GLU A 226 1.64 5.75 3.24
N GLN A 227 0.66 6.19 4.03
CA GLN A 227 -0.54 6.82 3.52
C GLN A 227 -0.13 8.17 2.92
N THR A 228 0.31 8.18 1.65
CA THR A 228 0.68 9.39 0.88
C THR A 228 -0.20 10.56 1.31
N PRO A 229 0.35 11.64 1.88
CA PRO A 229 -0.45 12.76 2.38
C PRO A 229 -1.50 13.15 1.34
N PRO A 230 -2.74 13.44 1.76
CA PRO A 230 -3.77 13.83 0.80
C PRO A 230 -3.26 15.02 -0.03
N PRO A 231 -3.65 15.13 -1.31
CA PRO A 231 -3.26 16.27 -2.15
C PRO A 231 -3.53 17.60 -1.43
N ILE A 232 -2.74 18.63 -1.73
CA ILE A 232 -2.89 19.95 -1.09
C ILE A 232 -4.34 20.43 -1.22
N GLY A 233 -5.01 20.68 -0.09
CA GLY A 233 -6.42 21.06 -0.04
C GLY A 233 -7.42 19.92 0.13
N CYS A 234 -6.94 18.67 0.28
CA CYS A 234 -7.74 17.50 0.62
C CYS A 234 -7.53 17.10 2.09
N ALA A 235 -8.59 16.60 2.72
CA ALA A 235 -8.52 15.93 4.02
C ALA A 235 -9.32 14.62 3.98
N ARG A 236 -8.94 13.65 4.81
CA ARG A 236 -9.57 12.33 4.90
C ARG A 236 -10.71 12.31 5.92
N GLY A 237 -11.58 11.30 5.83
CA GLY A 237 -12.66 11.05 6.79
C GLY A 237 -14.04 11.10 6.16
N THR A 238 -15.07 11.24 6.99
CA THR A 238 -16.48 11.30 6.55
C THR A 238 -17.11 12.64 6.92
N LEU A 239 -17.75 13.27 5.94
CA LEU A 239 -18.52 14.50 6.06
C LEU A 239 -19.98 14.20 5.71
N THR A 240 -20.91 14.73 6.48
CA THR A 240 -22.33 14.74 6.11
C THR A 240 -22.73 16.14 5.66
N VAL A 241 -23.41 16.25 4.51
CA VAL A 241 -23.97 17.49 4.00
C VAL A 241 -25.48 17.34 3.93
N THR A 242 -26.20 18.14 4.71
CA THR A 242 -27.65 18.05 4.90
C THR A 242 -28.34 19.36 4.48
N GLY A 243 -29.68 19.39 4.47
CA GLY A 243 -30.47 20.60 4.28
C GLY A 243 -31.07 20.75 2.89
N SER A 244 -30.76 21.85 2.20
CA SER A 244 -31.38 22.28 0.94
C SER A 244 -31.52 21.14 -0.07
N THR A 245 -32.77 20.86 -0.45
CA THR A 245 -33.09 20.00 -1.59
C THR A 245 -32.86 20.70 -2.92
N ALA A 246 -32.94 22.03 -2.94
CA ALA A 246 -32.73 22.84 -4.13
C ALA A 246 -31.30 22.71 -4.65
N PHE A 247 -30.34 22.69 -3.72
CA PHE A 247 -28.91 22.61 -4.01
C PHE A 247 -28.36 21.16 -4.01
N ALA A 248 -29.23 20.17 -3.76
CA ALA A 248 -28.84 18.76 -3.70
C ALA A 248 -28.19 18.23 -4.99
N PRO A 249 -28.65 18.57 -6.21
CA PRO A 249 -27.98 18.14 -7.44
C PRO A 249 -26.52 18.60 -7.51
N VAL A 250 -26.26 19.87 -7.18
CA VAL A 250 -24.92 20.46 -7.13
C VAL A 250 -24.03 19.68 -6.18
N VAL A 251 -24.50 19.44 -4.97
CA VAL A 251 -23.66 18.87 -3.91
C VAL A 251 -23.44 17.38 -4.07
N ARG A 252 -24.41 16.65 -4.65
CA ARG A 252 -24.20 15.24 -5.04
C ARG A 252 -23.12 15.13 -6.12
N GLU A 253 -23.08 16.05 -7.09
CA GLU A 253 -22.04 16.06 -8.11
C GLU A 253 -20.68 16.46 -7.52
N LEU A 254 -20.64 17.52 -6.70
CA LEU A 254 -19.43 17.96 -6.01
C LEU A 254 -18.87 16.88 -5.08
N ALA A 255 -19.73 16.16 -4.34
CA ALA A 255 -19.33 15.06 -3.49
C ALA A 255 -18.57 13.99 -4.29
N LYS A 256 -19.17 13.50 -5.40
CA LYS A 256 -18.53 12.51 -6.28
C LYS A 256 -17.20 13.01 -6.84
N LYS A 257 -17.14 14.28 -7.24
CA LYS A 257 -15.92 14.87 -7.81
C LYS A 257 -14.83 15.04 -6.75
N TYR A 258 -15.20 15.53 -5.56
CA TYR A 258 -14.30 15.67 -4.43
C TYR A 258 -13.76 14.32 -3.96
N GLU A 259 -14.58 13.29 -3.82
CA GLU A 259 -14.14 11.94 -3.43
C GLU A 259 -13.15 11.33 -4.44
N LYS A 260 -13.35 11.62 -5.73
CA LYS A 260 -12.41 11.23 -6.80
C LYS A 260 -11.09 11.99 -6.71
N ASP A 261 -11.15 13.30 -6.49
CA ASP A 261 -9.98 14.18 -6.45
C ASP A 261 -9.22 14.07 -5.12
N CYS A 262 -9.89 13.67 -4.03
CA CYS A 262 -9.37 13.55 -2.66
C CYS A 262 -9.57 12.13 -2.10
N PRO A 263 -8.69 11.16 -2.43
CA PRO A 263 -8.80 9.79 -1.96
C PRO A 263 -8.81 9.67 -0.43
N GLY A 264 -9.70 8.81 0.09
CA GLY A 264 -9.89 8.61 1.54
C GLY A 264 -10.84 9.61 2.19
N SER A 265 -11.55 10.41 1.41
CA SER A 265 -12.71 11.20 1.85
C SER A 265 -14.02 10.53 1.45
N THR A 266 -15.07 10.78 2.23
CA THR A 266 -16.44 10.36 1.96
C THR A 266 -17.39 11.49 2.31
N VAL A 267 -18.27 11.87 1.40
CA VAL A 267 -19.24 12.96 1.55
C VAL A 267 -20.65 12.41 1.37
N ASN A 268 -21.34 12.21 2.49
CA ASN A 268 -22.72 11.74 2.53
C ASN A 268 -23.68 12.92 2.34
N VAL A 269 -24.55 12.87 1.33
CA VAL A 269 -25.50 13.95 1.06
C VAL A 269 -26.93 13.55 1.47
N THR A 270 -27.50 14.23 2.46
CA THR A 270 -28.82 13.97 3.05
C THR A 270 -29.74 15.18 2.93
N ALA A 271 -30.19 15.50 1.71
CA ALA A 271 -31.07 16.64 1.47
C ALA A 271 -32.53 16.33 1.83
N HIS A 272 -33.11 17.10 2.74
CA HIS A 272 -34.50 16.94 3.19
C HIS A 272 -35.14 18.25 3.69
N GLY A 273 -34.62 19.39 3.22
CA GLY A 273 -35.17 20.71 3.50
C GLY A 273 -34.23 21.57 4.33
N SER A 274 -34.10 22.84 3.94
CA SER A 274 -33.21 23.84 4.54
C SER A 274 -33.41 23.97 6.04
N THR A 275 -34.66 24.13 6.52
CA THR A 275 -34.94 24.28 7.95
C THR A 275 -34.64 22.99 8.74
N ALA A 276 -34.88 21.83 8.13
CA ALA A 276 -34.59 20.55 8.76
C ALA A 276 -33.07 20.31 8.90
N GLY A 277 -32.29 20.64 7.86
CA GLY A 277 -30.83 20.57 7.91
C GLY A 277 -30.20 21.50 8.94
N ILE A 278 -30.71 22.72 9.10
CA ILE A 278 -30.27 23.65 10.15
C ILE A 278 -30.50 23.05 11.55
N ARG A 279 -31.68 22.46 11.79
CA ARG A 279 -31.98 21.78 13.07
C ARG A 279 -31.09 20.56 13.30
N GLU A 280 -30.80 19.78 12.27
CA GLU A 280 -29.91 18.62 12.35
C GLU A 280 -28.47 19.04 12.71
N LEU A 281 -27.97 20.10 12.09
CA LEU A 281 -26.66 20.66 12.39
C LEU A 281 -26.58 21.17 13.84
N GLU A 282 -27.61 21.90 14.29
CA GLU A 282 -27.70 22.37 15.68
C GLU A 282 -27.70 21.19 16.66
N ALA A 283 -28.54 20.18 16.42
CA ALA A 283 -28.61 18.98 17.26
C ALA A 283 -27.30 18.18 17.26
N SER A 284 -26.59 18.15 16.13
CA SER A 284 -25.30 17.48 16.00
C SER A 284 -24.19 18.19 16.77
N GLY A 285 -24.18 19.53 16.73
CA GLY A 285 -23.18 20.35 17.41
C GLY A 285 -23.43 20.54 18.91
N ALA A 286 -24.67 20.43 19.38
CA ALA A 286 -25.03 20.48 20.80
C ALA A 286 -24.56 19.22 21.60
N LYS A 287 -24.04 18.20 20.92
CA LYS A 287 -23.52 17.00 21.58
C LYS A 287 -22.24 17.32 22.36
N PRO A 288 -21.93 16.62 23.48
CA PRO A 288 -20.77 16.91 24.34
C PRO A 288 -19.38 16.67 23.72
N ALA A 289 -19.28 16.45 22.39
CA ALA A 289 -18.02 16.21 21.72
C ALA A 289 -17.21 17.52 21.59
N LYS A 290 -15.88 17.42 21.69
CA LYS A 290 -15.00 18.58 21.48
C LYS A 290 -14.94 18.93 20.00
N GLY A 291 -15.37 20.14 19.66
CA GLY A 291 -15.16 20.76 18.35
C GLY A 291 -16.36 20.74 17.41
N SER A 292 -16.16 21.28 16.20
CA SER A 292 -17.19 21.31 15.16
C SER A 292 -17.46 19.90 14.62
N PRO A 293 -18.72 19.43 14.59
CA PRO A 293 -19.06 18.18 13.90
C PRO A 293 -18.70 18.24 12.42
N ALA A 294 -18.40 17.09 11.83
CA ALA A 294 -18.25 16.92 10.38
C ALA A 294 -19.63 16.90 9.68
N VAL A 295 -20.41 17.97 9.89
CA VAL A 295 -21.73 18.19 9.32
C VAL A 295 -21.79 19.61 8.77
N VAL A 296 -22.29 19.76 7.54
CA VAL A 296 -22.61 21.05 6.90
C VAL A 296 -24.09 21.05 6.58
N ALA A 297 -24.79 22.13 6.93
CA ALA A 297 -26.18 22.33 6.51
C ALA A 297 -26.26 23.38 5.41
N LEU A 298 -26.87 23.04 4.28
CA LEU A 298 -27.16 23.96 3.19
C LEU A 298 -28.57 24.52 3.34
N SER A 299 -28.76 25.77 2.95
CA SER A 299 -30.02 26.46 3.12
C SER A 299 -30.23 27.52 2.04
N ASP A 300 -31.42 27.47 1.44
CA ASP A 300 -31.96 28.41 0.44
C ASP A 300 -32.36 29.76 1.06
N GLY A 301 -31.47 30.36 1.83
CA GLY A 301 -31.74 31.57 2.61
C GLY A 301 -31.15 31.52 4.00
N ARG A 302 -31.23 32.65 4.67
CA ARG A 302 -30.61 32.82 5.99
C ARG A 302 -31.31 31.95 7.03
N LYS A 303 -30.52 31.34 7.92
CA LYS A 303 -31.03 30.62 9.08
C LYS A 303 -31.92 31.53 9.94
N PRO A 304 -32.96 30.98 10.58
CA PRO A 304 -33.76 31.72 11.55
C PRO A 304 -32.94 32.28 12.73
N SER A 305 -33.52 33.21 13.48
CA SER A 305 -33.01 33.58 14.80
C SER A 305 -33.06 32.37 15.75
N GLY A 306 -32.11 32.28 16.70
CA GLY A 306 -32.08 31.20 17.69
C GLY A 306 -30.95 30.18 17.50
N TYR A 307 -30.13 30.33 16.45
CA TYR A 307 -28.98 29.46 16.18
C TYR A 307 -27.66 30.24 16.26
N PRO A 308 -27.23 30.74 17.43
CA PRO A 308 -26.07 31.64 17.56
C PRO A 308 -24.71 30.94 17.35
N GLN A 309 -24.67 29.61 17.51
CA GLN A 309 -23.45 28.80 17.33
C GLN A 309 -23.16 28.51 15.87
N LEU A 310 -24.17 28.60 15.00
CA LEU A 310 -23.99 28.34 13.57
C LEU A 310 -23.27 29.52 12.90
N ARG A 311 -22.27 29.20 12.09
CA ARG A 311 -21.51 30.13 11.25
C ARG A 311 -21.97 29.97 9.81
N GLU A 312 -22.14 31.10 9.14
CA GLU A 312 -22.71 31.16 7.79
C GLU A 312 -21.64 31.48 6.76
N SER A 313 -21.75 30.85 5.60
CA SER A 313 -20.91 31.12 4.43
C SER A 313 -21.80 31.18 3.20
N MET A 314 -21.74 32.29 2.48
CA MET A 314 -22.50 32.47 1.23
C MET A 314 -21.86 31.62 0.14
N VAL A 315 -22.66 30.77 -0.51
CA VAL A 315 -22.21 29.79 -1.49
C VAL A 315 -22.50 30.28 -2.91
N ALA A 316 -23.77 30.54 -3.20
CA ALA A 316 -24.22 30.89 -4.54
C ALA A 316 -25.53 31.68 -4.46
N VAL A 317 -25.89 32.37 -5.55
CA VAL A 317 -27.24 32.88 -5.77
C VAL A 317 -28.00 31.85 -6.57
N SER A 318 -29.06 31.32 -5.99
CA SER A 318 -29.99 30.37 -6.60
C SER A 318 -31.12 31.13 -7.30
N LEU A 319 -31.42 30.73 -8.53
CA LEU A 319 -32.58 31.19 -9.29
C LEU A 319 -33.68 30.13 -9.27
N TYR A 320 -34.91 30.59 -9.08
CA TYR A 320 -36.09 29.74 -9.07
C TYR A 320 -37.10 30.20 -10.11
N THR A 321 -38.01 29.31 -10.48
CA THR A 321 -39.06 29.55 -11.47
C THR A 321 -40.32 28.82 -11.07
N LEU A 322 -41.44 29.26 -11.64
CA LEU A 322 -42.66 28.48 -11.66
C LEU A 322 -42.61 27.45 -12.78
N VAL A 323 -43.32 26.34 -12.55
CA VAL A 323 -43.54 25.27 -13.54
C VAL A 323 -45.03 24.96 -13.62
N LEU A 324 -45.50 24.70 -14.82
CA LEU A 324 -46.87 24.30 -15.12
C LEU A 324 -46.89 22.95 -15.81
N ASN A 325 -47.96 22.20 -15.59
CA ASN A 325 -48.28 21.05 -16.41
C ASN A 325 -48.42 21.46 -17.88
N ASP A 326 -47.92 20.64 -18.83
CA ASP A 326 -47.97 20.94 -20.27
C ASP A 326 -49.39 21.08 -20.84
N GLY A 327 -50.41 20.60 -20.11
CA GLY A 327 -51.81 20.86 -20.45
C GLY A 327 -52.26 22.32 -20.30
N ILE A 328 -51.42 23.19 -19.74
CA ILE A 328 -51.70 24.61 -19.50
C ILE A 328 -50.81 25.45 -20.41
N PRO A 329 -51.29 26.00 -21.54
CA PRO A 329 -50.44 26.66 -22.54
C PRO A 329 -50.09 28.12 -22.14
N VAL A 330 -49.60 28.31 -20.93
CA VAL A 330 -49.26 29.63 -20.36
C VAL A 330 -47.75 29.76 -20.20
N GLU A 331 -47.14 30.57 -21.07
CA GLU A 331 -45.68 30.79 -21.07
C GLU A 331 -45.21 31.84 -20.06
N SER A 332 -46.12 32.71 -19.61
CA SER A 332 -45.84 33.79 -18.67
C SER A 332 -47.03 34.07 -17.78
N LEU A 333 -46.76 34.30 -16.50
CA LEU A 333 -47.73 34.81 -15.53
C LEU A 333 -47.23 36.13 -14.95
N THR A 334 -48.12 37.07 -14.75
CA THR A 334 -47.83 38.30 -14.00
C THR A 334 -47.72 38.00 -12.51
N LEU A 335 -46.99 38.84 -11.78
CA LEU A 335 -46.92 38.74 -10.31
C LEU A 335 -48.31 38.79 -9.65
N ASP A 336 -49.24 39.57 -10.20
CA ASP A 336 -50.60 39.62 -9.68
C ASP A 336 -51.34 38.30 -9.89
N GLU A 337 -51.29 37.71 -11.08
CA GLU A 337 -51.90 36.40 -11.37
C GLU A 337 -51.33 35.30 -10.48
N ILE A 338 -50.00 35.26 -10.29
CA ILE A 338 -49.35 34.30 -9.38
C ILE A 338 -49.89 34.47 -7.95
N ARG A 339 -49.99 35.71 -7.47
CA ARG A 339 -50.52 35.97 -6.13
C ARG A 339 -52.00 35.58 -6.01
N ARG A 340 -52.82 35.85 -7.03
CA ARG A 340 -54.25 35.47 -7.07
C ARG A 340 -54.42 33.95 -7.08
N LEU A 341 -53.63 33.22 -7.87
CA LEU A 341 -53.57 31.75 -7.88
C LEU A 341 -53.25 31.20 -6.48
N TYR A 342 -52.17 31.66 -5.87
CA TYR A 342 -51.74 31.19 -4.55
C TYR A 342 -52.57 31.73 -3.36
N ARG A 343 -53.48 32.68 -3.61
CA ARG A 343 -54.56 33.08 -2.68
C ARG A 343 -55.84 32.27 -2.86
N GLY A 344 -55.91 31.39 -3.87
CA GLY A 344 -57.11 30.60 -4.17
C GLY A 344 -58.27 31.44 -4.72
N GLU A 345 -57.96 32.63 -5.25
CA GLU A 345 -58.92 33.52 -5.91
C GLU A 345 -59.21 33.06 -7.34
N ILE A 346 -58.23 32.45 -7.99
CA ILE A 346 -58.38 31.78 -9.28
C ILE A 346 -58.47 30.28 -9.00
N LYS A 347 -59.60 29.67 -9.33
CA LYS A 347 -59.91 28.27 -9.01
C LYS A 347 -59.84 27.37 -10.23
N ASP A 348 -60.04 27.93 -11.40
CA ASP A 348 -59.98 27.21 -12.67
C ASP A 348 -59.12 28.00 -13.67
N TRP A 349 -58.36 27.28 -14.49
CA TRP A 349 -57.51 27.88 -15.51
C TRP A 349 -58.30 28.66 -16.57
N ASN A 350 -59.61 28.42 -16.71
CA ASN A 350 -60.47 29.16 -17.62
C ASN A 350 -60.56 30.67 -17.30
N GLU A 351 -60.26 31.06 -16.06
CA GLU A 351 -60.21 32.46 -15.63
C GLU A 351 -59.02 33.22 -16.22
N LEU A 352 -57.98 32.50 -16.68
CA LEU A 352 -56.81 33.05 -17.35
C LEU A 352 -56.76 32.66 -18.84
N VAL A 353 -57.20 31.45 -19.17
CA VAL A 353 -57.24 30.90 -20.52
C VAL A 353 -58.65 30.40 -20.82
N PRO A 354 -59.54 31.22 -21.41
CA PRO A 354 -60.99 30.94 -21.49
C PRO A 354 -61.39 29.56 -22.02
N SER A 355 -60.57 28.93 -22.87
CA SER A 355 -60.82 27.59 -23.44
C SER A 355 -60.39 26.42 -22.56
N LEU A 356 -59.69 26.66 -21.44
CA LEU A 356 -59.06 25.63 -20.62
C LEU A 356 -59.84 25.39 -19.32
N HIS A 357 -60.82 24.50 -19.35
CA HIS A 357 -61.58 24.10 -18.16
C HIS A 357 -60.81 23.06 -17.33
N GLN A 358 -59.87 23.52 -16.51
CA GLN A 358 -59.10 22.65 -15.61
C GLN A 358 -58.98 23.31 -14.22
N PRO A 359 -59.26 22.57 -13.13
CA PRO A 359 -59.11 23.11 -11.79
C PRO A 359 -57.64 23.39 -11.48
N VAL A 360 -57.37 24.49 -10.79
CA VAL A 360 -56.03 24.85 -10.32
C VAL A 360 -55.60 23.91 -9.20
N ARG A 361 -54.41 23.32 -9.34
CA ARG A 361 -53.76 22.51 -8.31
C ARG A 361 -52.42 23.12 -7.92
N LEU A 362 -52.34 23.64 -6.70
CA LEU A 362 -51.12 24.21 -6.15
C LEU A 362 -50.27 23.08 -5.55
N ILE A 363 -49.19 22.71 -6.23
CA ILE A 363 -48.22 21.75 -5.76
C ILE A 363 -47.07 22.51 -5.11
N SER A 364 -46.96 22.38 -3.79
CA SER A 364 -46.03 23.14 -2.97
C SER A 364 -45.17 22.21 -2.13
N ARG A 365 -44.23 22.80 -1.40
CA ARG A 365 -43.35 22.06 -0.48
C ARG A 365 -43.84 22.14 0.95
N ASP A 366 -43.37 21.21 1.78
CA ASP A 366 -43.61 21.25 3.23
C ASP A 366 -42.97 22.50 3.90
N ALA A 367 -43.20 22.65 5.21
CA ALA A 367 -42.68 23.77 5.98
C ALA A 367 -41.14 23.75 6.19
N ASN A 368 -40.44 22.70 5.76
CA ASN A 368 -38.99 22.60 5.87
C ASN A 368 -38.26 23.15 4.64
N SER A 369 -39.00 23.49 3.58
CA SER A 369 -38.45 23.98 2.32
C SER A 369 -38.03 25.45 2.39
N GLY A 370 -36.74 25.69 2.16
CA GLY A 370 -36.25 27.06 1.93
C GLY A 370 -36.79 27.65 0.64
N THR A 371 -36.87 26.87 -0.45
CA THR A 371 -37.51 27.30 -1.71
C THR A 371 -38.94 27.85 -1.51
N ARG A 372 -39.75 27.22 -0.64
CA ARG A 372 -41.09 27.70 -0.24
C ARG A 372 -41.01 29.04 0.50
N GLU A 373 -40.14 29.13 1.49
CA GLU A 373 -39.94 30.35 2.27
C GLU A 373 -39.56 31.53 1.38
N VAL A 374 -38.64 31.30 0.43
CA VAL A 374 -38.24 32.29 -0.58
C VAL A 374 -39.42 32.68 -1.46
N PHE A 375 -40.20 31.72 -1.94
CA PHE A 375 -41.39 31.99 -2.77
C PHE A 375 -42.40 32.88 -2.03
N GLN A 376 -42.69 32.54 -0.78
CA GLN A 376 -43.59 33.28 0.09
C GLN A 376 -43.09 34.71 0.33
N ARG A 377 -41.81 34.87 0.67
CA ARG A 377 -41.21 36.18 0.97
C ARG A 377 -41.08 37.06 -0.27
N ARG A 378 -40.49 36.55 -1.35
CA ARG A 378 -40.06 37.36 -2.50
C ARG A 378 -41.09 37.46 -3.61
N VAL A 379 -41.98 36.48 -3.77
CA VAL A 379 -42.98 36.46 -4.84
C VAL A 379 -44.36 36.80 -4.28
N LEU A 380 -44.81 36.04 -3.29
CA LEU A 380 -46.17 36.18 -2.74
C LEU A 380 -46.34 37.35 -1.78
N GLY A 381 -45.30 37.70 -1.03
CA GLY A 381 -45.34 38.69 0.06
C GLY A 381 -46.13 38.22 1.29
N ARG A 382 -46.44 36.92 1.39
CA ARG A 382 -47.21 36.31 2.48
C ARG A 382 -47.06 34.78 2.47
N ASN A 383 -47.49 34.16 3.55
CA ASN A 383 -47.64 32.71 3.59
C ASN A 383 -48.71 32.25 2.60
N GLU A 384 -48.47 31.08 2.01
CA GLU A 384 -49.47 30.42 1.18
C GLU A 384 -50.63 29.85 2.03
N LEU A 385 -51.67 29.34 1.37
CA LEU A 385 -52.83 28.68 2.00
C LEU A 385 -52.42 27.46 2.84
N ALA A 386 -53.31 27.00 3.72
CA ALA A 386 -53.12 25.75 4.45
C ALA A 386 -53.21 24.54 3.50
N ASN A 387 -52.51 23.44 3.83
CA ASN A 387 -52.62 22.19 3.09
C ASN A 387 -54.07 21.73 3.01
N SER A 388 -54.58 21.50 1.80
CA SER A 388 -55.98 21.16 1.55
C SER A 388 -56.15 19.79 0.89
N SER A 389 -55.06 19.10 0.56
CA SER A 389 -55.08 17.82 -0.12
C SER A 389 -53.87 16.97 0.27
N LEU A 390 -54.10 15.70 0.64
CA LEU A 390 -53.07 14.70 0.92
C LEU A 390 -52.67 13.92 -0.34
N ASN A 391 -53.57 13.81 -1.32
CA ASN A 391 -53.34 13.06 -2.57
C ASN A 391 -53.03 13.96 -3.78
N CYS A 392 -53.04 15.28 -3.59
CA CYS A 392 -52.91 16.31 -4.62
C CYS A 392 -54.02 16.30 -5.70
N GLU A 393 -55.07 15.48 -5.52
CA GLU A 393 -56.12 15.22 -6.50
C GLU A 393 -57.48 15.78 -6.08
N SER A 394 -57.84 15.65 -4.81
CA SER A 394 -59.11 16.11 -4.23
C SER A 394 -58.89 17.05 -3.06
N ILE A 395 -59.83 17.96 -2.84
CA ILE A 395 -59.86 18.79 -1.64
C ILE A 395 -60.37 17.92 -0.47
N ASP A 396 -59.55 17.80 0.57
CA ASP A 396 -59.87 17.09 1.80
C ASP A 396 -60.45 18.05 2.88
N ASP A 397 -60.12 19.35 2.79
CA ASP A 397 -60.60 20.39 3.69
C ASP A 397 -61.77 21.18 3.06
N PRO A 398 -63.01 21.08 3.58
CA PRO A 398 -64.18 21.80 3.04
C PRO A 398 -64.07 23.32 3.07
N ALA A 399 -63.18 23.89 3.90
CA ALA A 399 -62.96 25.33 3.96
C ALA A 399 -62.05 25.84 2.82
N SER A 400 -61.37 24.94 2.11
CA SER A 400 -60.43 25.27 1.05
C SER A 400 -61.13 25.41 -0.30
N THR A 401 -60.70 26.41 -1.08
CA THR A 401 -61.30 26.72 -2.40
C THR A 401 -60.55 26.11 -3.57
N VAL A 402 -59.33 25.66 -3.34
CA VAL A 402 -58.41 25.10 -4.33
C VAL A 402 -57.65 23.92 -3.74
N VAL A 403 -57.18 23.02 -4.60
CA VAL A 403 -56.26 21.95 -4.19
C VAL A 403 -54.90 22.58 -3.90
N ARG A 404 -54.40 22.39 -2.69
CA ARG A 404 -53.03 22.67 -2.27
C ARG A 404 -52.47 21.42 -1.62
N CYS A 405 -51.38 20.93 -2.18
CA CYS A 405 -50.69 19.73 -1.73
C CYS A 405 -49.25 20.08 -1.33
N GLU A 406 -48.81 19.59 -0.17
CA GLU A 406 -47.43 19.77 0.31
C GLU A 406 -46.62 18.48 0.12
N LEU A 407 -45.42 18.63 -0.46
CA LEU A 407 -44.50 17.53 -0.76
C LEU A 407 -43.10 17.78 -0.17
N ASP A 408 -42.35 16.70 0.04
CA ASP A 408 -41.12 16.73 0.83
C ASP A 408 -39.90 17.17 0.02
N SER A 409 -39.93 17.04 -1.32
CA SER A 409 -38.77 17.34 -2.19
C SER A 409 -39.13 18.07 -3.49
N THR A 410 -38.16 18.73 -4.10
CA THR A 410 -38.33 19.40 -5.41
C THR A 410 -38.65 18.37 -6.49
N GLU A 411 -38.02 17.20 -6.44
CA GLU A 411 -38.30 16.09 -7.35
C GLU A 411 -39.75 15.62 -7.27
N GLN A 412 -40.31 15.54 -6.05
CA GLN A 412 -41.72 15.18 -5.87
C GLN A 412 -42.67 16.25 -6.44
N VAL A 413 -42.39 17.54 -6.22
CA VAL A 413 -43.16 18.66 -6.81
C VAL A 413 -43.15 18.57 -8.34
N LEU A 414 -41.97 18.44 -8.93
CA LEU A 414 -41.82 18.35 -10.39
C LEU A 414 -42.56 17.13 -10.96
N ALA A 415 -42.45 15.96 -10.33
CA ALA A 415 -43.16 14.76 -10.75
C ALA A 415 -44.69 14.92 -10.65
N ALA A 416 -45.19 15.54 -9.59
CA ALA A 416 -46.62 15.80 -9.42
C ALA A 416 -47.13 16.82 -10.44
N VAL A 417 -46.40 17.91 -10.69
CA VAL A 417 -46.76 18.91 -11.72
C VAL A 417 -46.78 18.29 -13.12
N ALA A 418 -45.79 17.46 -13.46
CA ALA A 418 -45.75 16.77 -14.75
C ALA A 418 -46.95 15.81 -14.96
N LYS A 419 -47.43 15.19 -13.88
CA LYS A 419 -48.49 14.17 -13.94
C LYS A 419 -49.90 14.76 -13.87
N LEU A 420 -50.11 15.79 -13.07
CA LEU A 420 -51.46 16.25 -12.68
C LEU A 420 -51.93 17.40 -13.58
N PRO A 421 -53.04 17.23 -14.34
CA PRO A 421 -53.65 18.33 -15.08
C PRO A 421 -54.05 19.49 -14.17
N GLY A 422 -53.83 20.71 -14.63
CA GLY A 422 -54.12 21.92 -13.85
C GLY A 422 -53.07 22.27 -12.78
N ALA A 423 -51.97 21.52 -12.68
CA ALA A 423 -50.95 21.74 -11.66
C ALA A 423 -49.97 22.87 -11.96
N ILE A 424 -49.68 23.65 -10.91
CA ILE A 424 -48.61 24.65 -10.83
C ILE A 424 -47.71 24.33 -9.63
N GLY A 425 -46.42 24.50 -9.80
CA GLY A 425 -45.44 24.43 -8.72
C GLY A 425 -44.25 25.34 -8.99
N TYR A 426 -43.16 25.11 -8.26
CA TYR A 426 -41.93 25.87 -8.40
C TYR A 426 -40.70 24.97 -8.27
N THR A 427 -39.58 25.44 -8.82
CA THR A 427 -38.33 24.69 -8.84
C THR A 427 -37.14 25.62 -9.09
N GLU A 428 -35.93 25.11 -8.90
CA GLU A 428 -34.68 25.76 -9.28
C GLU A 428 -34.51 25.74 -10.82
N LEU A 429 -33.71 26.68 -11.33
CA LEU A 429 -33.56 26.93 -12.77
C LEU A 429 -33.22 25.70 -13.62
N ARG A 430 -32.40 24.77 -13.14
CA ARG A 430 -32.01 23.57 -13.92
C ARG A 430 -32.59 22.27 -13.41
N SER A 431 -33.15 22.24 -12.19
CA SER A 431 -33.82 21.08 -11.62
C SER A 431 -34.97 20.58 -12.52
N GLY A 432 -34.93 19.30 -12.91
CA GLY A 432 -36.00 18.70 -13.74
C GLY A 432 -36.05 19.18 -15.19
N SER A 433 -34.97 19.75 -15.74
CA SER A 433 -34.97 20.23 -17.13
C SER A 433 -35.18 19.12 -18.17
N ASP A 434 -34.88 17.87 -17.82
CA ASP A 434 -35.10 16.70 -18.69
C ASP A 434 -36.47 16.04 -18.48
N LEU A 435 -37.28 16.55 -17.53
CA LEU A 435 -38.60 16.01 -17.22
C LEU A 435 -39.63 16.49 -18.25
N LYS A 436 -40.40 15.55 -18.80
CA LYS A 436 -41.49 15.83 -19.74
C LYS A 436 -42.82 16.00 -19.00
N GLY A 437 -43.80 16.67 -19.61
CA GLY A 437 -45.14 16.88 -19.03
C GLY A 437 -45.25 18.18 -18.25
N LEU A 438 -44.19 18.98 -18.19
CA LEU A 438 -44.21 20.32 -17.63
C LEU A 438 -43.29 21.27 -18.40
N HIS A 439 -43.54 22.57 -18.24
CA HIS A 439 -42.69 23.64 -18.75
C HIS A 439 -42.53 24.74 -17.70
N ARG A 440 -41.51 25.57 -17.88
CA ARG A 440 -41.19 26.70 -16.99
C ARG A 440 -41.93 27.95 -17.45
N VAL A 441 -42.36 28.76 -16.50
CA VAL A 441 -43.15 29.96 -16.75
C VAL A 441 -42.35 31.22 -16.42
N ALA A 442 -42.39 32.20 -17.31
CA ALA A 442 -41.83 33.52 -17.06
C ALA A 442 -42.66 34.31 -16.03
N ILE A 443 -42.01 35.15 -15.23
CA ILE A 443 -42.68 36.05 -14.29
C ILE A 443 -42.62 37.47 -14.84
N ASP A 444 -43.77 38.10 -15.07
CA ASP A 444 -43.89 39.40 -15.75
C ASP A 444 -43.13 39.43 -17.09
N GLY A 445 -43.25 38.36 -17.89
CA GLY A 445 -42.57 38.21 -19.18
C GLY A 445 -41.07 37.96 -19.09
N ARG A 446 -40.48 37.88 -17.89
CA ARG A 446 -39.04 37.67 -17.68
C ARG A 446 -38.74 36.23 -17.28
N ARG A 447 -37.76 35.63 -17.96
CA ARG A 447 -37.24 34.31 -17.62
C ARG A 447 -36.07 34.41 -16.63
N PRO A 448 -35.86 33.41 -15.78
CA PRO A 448 -34.67 33.37 -14.93
C PRO A 448 -33.43 33.05 -15.76
N VAL A 449 -32.49 34.00 -15.83
CA VAL A 449 -31.22 33.88 -16.56
C VAL A 449 -30.07 34.18 -15.60
N VAL A 450 -29.11 33.26 -15.48
CA VAL A 450 -28.00 33.36 -14.51
C VAL A 450 -27.12 34.58 -14.81
N GLU A 451 -26.88 34.81 -16.09
CA GLU A 451 -26.06 35.90 -16.59
C GLU A 451 -26.69 37.27 -16.31
N GLU A 452 -28.01 37.35 -16.10
CA GLU A 452 -28.74 38.59 -15.82
C GLU A 452 -28.92 38.87 -14.31
N ILE A 453 -28.47 37.98 -13.43
CA ILE A 453 -28.60 38.19 -11.97
C ILE A 453 -27.88 39.50 -11.58
N GLY A 454 -28.57 40.35 -10.81
CA GLY A 454 -28.06 41.65 -10.37
C GLY A 454 -28.32 42.80 -11.35
N GLU A 455 -28.74 42.49 -12.58
CA GLU A 455 -29.15 43.47 -13.60
C GLU A 455 -30.66 43.41 -13.85
N SER A 456 -31.22 42.20 -13.85
CA SER A 456 -32.65 41.95 -14.00
C SER A 456 -33.39 42.06 -12.67
N PRO A 457 -34.55 42.74 -12.61
CA PRO A 457 -35.41 42.77 -11.42
C PRO A 457 -36.21 41.47 -11.25
N TYR A 458 -35.69 40.33 -11.69
CA TYR A 458 -36.36 39.04 -11.56
C TYR A 458 -36.50 38.68 -10.06
N PRO A 459 -37.73 38.45 -9.55
CA PRO A 459 -37.99 38.48 -8.12
C PRO A 459 -37.60 37.19 -7.40
N TYR A 460 -37.62 36.05 -8.11
CA TYR A 460 -37.55 34.74 -7.48
C TYR A 460 -36.11 34.19 -7.45
N ARG A 461 -35.32 34.72 -6.52
CA ARG A 461 -33.92 34.37 -6.29
C ARG A 461 -33.57 34.38 -4.81
N GLU A 462 -32.59 33.61 -4.36
CA GLU A 462 -32.08 33.71 -2.99
C GLU A 462 -30.60 33.33 -2.91
N ILE A 463 -29.92 33.76 -1.86
CA ILE A 463 -28.57 33.28 -1.53
C ILE A 463 -28.66 31.90 -0.87
N GLU A 464 -27.93 30.95 -1.42
CA GLU A 464 -27.60 29.67 -0.82
C GLU A 464 -26.51 29.87 0.23
N TYR A 465 -26.74 29.36 1.45
CA TYR A 465 -25.78 29.41 2.55
C TYR A 465 -25.33 28.01 2.91
N ALA A 466 -24.03 27.87 3.20
CA ALA A 466 -23.48 26.75 3.94
C ALA A 466 -23.31 27.15 5.40
N TYR A 467 -23.82 26.32 6.29
CA TYR A 467 -23.74 26.48 7.73
C TYR A 467 -22.86 25.41 8.35
N THR A 468 -22.01 25.83 9.28
CA THR A 468 -21.22 24.95 10.16
C THR A 468 -21.54 25.28 11.61
N TRP A 469 -21.40 24.31 12.50
CA TRP A 469 -21.41 24.59 13.93
C TRP A 469 -20.04 25.11 14.36
N GLY A 470 -19.96 26.35 14.85
CA GLY A 470 -18.70 27.01 15.14
C GLY A 470 -17.79 27.10 13.91
N GLN A 471 -16.50 27.31 14.16
CA GLN A 471 -15.47 27.35 13.12
C GLN A 471 -14.79 25.98 13.01
N PRO A 472 -14.94 25.25 11.88
CA PRO A 472 -14.25 24.00 11.69
C PRO A 472 -12.72 24.21 11.63
N PRO A 473 -11.90 23.26 12.10
CA PRO A 473 -10.45 23.32 11.94
C PRO A 473 -10.05 23.49 10.47
N ALA A 474 -9.00 24.27 10.20
CA ALA A 474 -8.60 24.61 8.83
C ALA A 474 -8.16 23.39 8.00
N ASP A 475 -7.62 22.37 8.68
CA ASP A 475 -7.17 21.09 8.14
C ASP A 475 -8.27 20.00 8.13
N SER A 476 -9.51 20.34 8.52
CA SER A 476 -10.63 19.40 8.52
C SER A 476 -11.16 19.12 7.12
N LEU A 477 -11.80 17.95 6.97
CA LEU A 477 -12.57 17.61 5.77
C LEU A 477 -13.70 18.62 5.49
N THR A 478 -14.35 19.14 6.52
CA THR A 478 -15.38 20.19 6.39
C THR A 478 -14.80 21.44 5.71
N SER A 479 -13.69 21.98 6.22
CA SER A 479 -13.05 23.17 5.64
C SER A 479 -12.54 22.91 4.23
N SER A 480 -11.97 21.73 3.98
CA SER A 480 -11.47 21.32 2.66
C SER A 480 -12.60 21.22 1.63
N PHE A 481 -13.71 20.60 1.99
CA PHE A 481 -14.88 20.46 1.11
C PHE A 481 -15.56 21.81 0.83
N LEU A 482 -15.75 22.67 1.84
CA LEU A 482 -16.31 24.01 1.64
C LEU A 482 -15.43 24.86 0.72
N ASN A 483 -14.09 24.76 0.85
CA ASN A 483 -13.16 25.42 -0.06
C ASN A 483 -13.25 24.86 -1.49
N TYR A 484 -13.37 23.54 -1.64
CA TYR A 484 -13.54 22.91 -2.95
C TYR A 484 -14.83 23.37 -3.63
N LEU A 485 -15.92 23.49 -2.87
CA LEU A 485 -17.22 23.94 -3.36
C LEU A 485 -17.19 25.38 -3.91
N ILE A 486 -16.43 26.28 -3.27
CA ILE A 486 -16.36 27.70 -3.69
C ILE A 486 -15.16 28.04 -4.60
N ARG A 487 -14.32 27.08 -5.00
CA ARG A 487 -13.12 27.34 -5.82
C ARG A 487 -13.01 26.42 -7.04
N GLY A 488 -12.33 26.91 -8.07
CA GLY A 488 -11.96 26.11 -9.26
C GLY A 488 -13.15 25.37 -9.85
N SER A 489 -13.01 24.06 -10.04
CA SER A 489 -14.06 23.23 -10.63
C SER A 489 -15.35 23.15 -9.83
N GLY A 490 -15.34 23.49 -8.53
CA GLY A 490 -16.57 23.56 -7.75
C GLY A 490 -17.49 24.67 -8.24
N GLN A 491 -16.93 25.82 -8.62
CA GLN A 491 -17.69 26.94 -9.18
C GLN A 491 -18.33 26.57 -10.53
N ASP A 492 -17.62 25.81 -11.36
CA ASP A 492 -18.13 25.37 -12.66
C ASP A 492 -19.35 24.45 -12.52
N VAL A 493 -19.34 23.56 -11.52
CA VAL A 493 -20.49 22.71 -11.21
C VAL A 493 -21.68 23.57 -10.76
N VAL A 494 -21.45 24.52 -9.84
CA VAL A 494 -22.48 25.46 -9.37
C VAL A 494 -23.12 26.23 -10.54
N LEU A 495 -22.31 26.73 -11.49
CA LEU A 495 -22.78 27.41 -12.70
C LEU A 495 -23.55 26.49 -13.64
N THR A 496 -23.07 25.27 -13.85
CA THR A 496 -23.70 24.28 -14.74
C THR A 496 -25.11 23.94 -14.29
N HIS A 497 -25.34 23.89 -12.97
CA HIS A 497 -26.66 23.69 -12.37
C HIS A 497 -27.51 24.96 -12.29
N GLY A 498 -27.05 26.09 -12.84
CA GLY A 498 -27.84 27.31 -12.98
C GLY A 498 -27.84 28.21 -11.74
N HIS A 499 -26.79 28.14 -10.92
CA HIS A 499 -26.58 29.02 -9.77
C HIS A 499 -25.38 29.93 -10.02
N LEU A 500 -25.39 31.16 -9.51
CA LEU A 500 -24.24 32.07 -9.62
C LEU A 500 -23.36 31.94 -8.38
N PRO A 501 -22.12 31.42 -8.46
CA PRO A 501 -21.27 31.26 -7.28
C PRO A 501 -20.92 32.62 -6.67
N CYS A 502 -21.08 32.74 -5.35
CA CYS A 502 -20.77 33.97 -4.61
C CYS A 502 -19.27 34.31 -4.63
N SER A 503 -18.40 33.35 -4.96
CA SER A 503 -16.95 33.55 -5.07
C SER A 503 -16.48 34.14 -6.41
N THR A 504 -17.38 34.31 -7.38
CA THR A 504 -17.07 35.02 -8.65
C THR A 504 -17.10 36.55 -8.44
N PRO A 505 -16.40 37.37 -9.26
CA PRO A 505 -16.46 38.83 -9.11
C PRO A 505 -17.87 39.43 -9.22
N LYS A 506 -18.75 38.81 -10.01
CA LYS A 506 -20.16 39.19 -10.11
C LYS A 506 -20.95 38.72 -8.89
N GLY A 507 -20.77 37.47 -8.48
CA GLY A 507 -21.41 36.90 -7.29
C GLY A 507 -21.03 37.61 -5.99
N LEU A 508 -19.76 37.98 -5.79
CA LEU A 508 -19.28 38.67 -4.60
C LEU A 508 -20.04 39.98 -4.35
N ARG A 509 -20.31 40.75 -5.41
CA ARG A 509 -21.11 41.98 -5.32
C ARG A 509 -22.55 41.65 -4.92
N ILE A 510 -23.20 40.74 -5.65
CA ILE A 510 -24.61 40.42 -5.45
C ILE A 510 -24.89 39.77 -4.10
N CYS A 511 -24.00 38.89 -3.62
CA CYS A 511 -24.12 38.26 -2.32
C CYS A 511 -23.76 39.23 -1.19
N GLY A 512 -22.86 40.20 -1.42
CA GLY A 512 -22.50 41.23 -0.45
C GLY A 512 -23.57 42.32 -0.27
N ASP A 513 -24.35 42.61 -1.31
CA ASP A 513 -25.44 43.59 -1.30
C ASP A 513 -26.77 43.01 -0.75
N GLY A 514 -26.82 41.69 -0.51
CA GLY A 514 -28.05 40.89 -0.32
C GLY A 514 -28.55 40.71 1.10
#